data_AF-A0A5B3GSE0-F1
#
_entry.id   AF-A0A5B3GSE0-F1
#
_cell.length_a   1.000
_cell.length_b   1.000
_cell.length_c   1.000
_cell.angle_alpha   90.00
_cell.angle_beta   90.00
_cell.angle_gamma   90.00
#
_symmetry.space_group_name_H-M   'P 1'
#
loop_
_entity.id
_entity.type
_entity.pdbx_description
1 polymer ?
#
loop_
_entity_poly.entity_id
_entity_poly.type
_entity_poly.pdbx_seq_one_letter_code
_entity_poly.pdbx_strand_id
1 'polypeptide(L)'
;MSLTQSARAGIRDALGVVKLIAGLVLLVALSWEIIAGDHVHVSRTYLAIQFVVCLVFLCDFFVRWAAAERPGRFFWRNLPFLLLSVPYLNILAWSGVDMTHDWGVLVGLIPLLRAFLAMVIIVRWLVSENRMRRLFFAYIFTVVIFTYISGLVFYDYEVLVNPKLHGFGNALWWAWMNVTTVGAEIFPVTAVGKVFCVLLPSLGMMFFPIFTTYVLQEYTHKKGE
;
A
#
# COMPACT_ATOMS: atom_id res chain seq x y z
N MET A 1 -21.95 0.85 30.62
CA MET A 1 -22.63 -0.12 29.72
C MET A 1 -21.59 -0.71 28.78
N SER A 2 -21.01 -1.86 29.12
CA SER A 2 -19.91 -2.44 28.35
C SER A 2 -20.46 -3.16 27.11
N LEU A 3 -20.20 -2.63 25.92
CA LEU A 3 -20.38 -3.34 24.66
C LEU A 3 -19.82 -4.77 24.80
N THR A 4 -20.67 -5.78 24.58
CA THR A 4 -20.30 -7.20 24.59
C THR A 4 -19.10 -7.43 23.67
N GLN A 5 -18.18 -8.32 24.06
CA GLN A 5 -16.95 -8.59 23.30
C GLN A 5 -17.24 -8.97 21.83
N SER A 6 -18.39 -9.61 21.57
CA SER A 6 -18.87 -9.93 20.21
C SER A 6 -19.18 -8.69 19.38
N ALA A 7 -19.84 -7.68 19.95
CA ALA A 7 -20.13 -6.41 19.26
C ALA A 7 -18.83 -5.63 18.94
N ARG A 8 -17.84 -5.67 19.85
CA ARG A 8 -16.52 -5.04 19.61
C ARG A 8 -15.73 -5.75 18.50
N ALA A 9 -15.84 -7.07 18.40
CA ALA A 9 -15.22 -7.85 17.32
C ALA A 9 -15.87 -7.52 15.97
N GLY A 10 -17.20 -7.54 15.88
CA GLY A 10 -17.92 -7.21 14.64
C GLY A 10 -17.66 -5.78 14.13
N ILE A 11 -17.57 -4.79 15.04
CA ILE A 11 -17.21 -3.42 14.66
C ILE A 11 -15.78 -3.33 14.13
N ARG A 12 -14.83 -4.07 14.74
CA ARG A 12 -13.43 -4.11 14.27
C ARG A 12 -13.31 -4.71 12.88
N ASP A 13 -14.07 -5.76 12.59
CA ASP A 13 -14.08 -6.42 11.28
C ASP A 13 -14.73 -5.54 10.22
N ALA A 14 -15.88 -4.91 10.52
CA ALA A 14 -16.52 -3.96 9.62
C ALA A 14 -15.59 -2.77 9.28
N LEU A 15 -14.90 -2.21 10.28
CA LEU A 15 -13.88 -1.18 10.06
C LEU A 15 -12.71 -1.68 9.22
N GLY A 16 -12.32 -2.95 9.37
CA GLY A 16 -11.29 -3.59 8.53
C GLY A 16 -11.71 -3.64 7.06
N VAL A 17 -12.92 -4.11 6.79
CA VAL A 17 -13.48 -4.22 5.43
C VAL A 17 -13.64 -2.85 4.77
N VAL A 18 -14.17 -1.86 5.50
CA VAL A 18 -14.31 -0.49 4.98
C VAL A 18 -12.96 0.09 4.57
N LYS A 19 -11.91 -0.13 5.37
CA LYS A 19 -10.55 0.32 5.02
C LYS A 19 -9.97 -0.42 3.82
N LEU A 20 -10.29 -1.70 3.67
CA LEU A 20 -9.88 -2.47 2.51
C LEU A 20 -10.50 -1.90 1.24
N ILE A 21 -11.81 -1.63 1.26
CA ILE A 21 -12.52 -1.03 0.13
C ILE A 21 -11.95 0.37 -0.16
N ALA A 22 -11.77 1.20 0.87
CA ALA A 22 -11.21 2.54 0.71
C ALA A 22 -9.78 2.53 0.13
N GLY A 23 -8.94 1.58 0.58
CA GLY A 23 -7.59 1.39 0.05
C GLY A 23 -7.59 0.90 -1.40
N LEU A 24 -8.50 -0.02 -1.75
CA LEU A 24 -8.63 -0.54 -3.11
C LEU A 24 -9.15 0.52 -4.08
N VAL A 25 -10.17 1.30 -3.67
CA VAL A 25 -10.67 2.44 -4.44
C VAL A 25 -9.56 3.46 -4.67
N LEU A 26 -8.77 3.77 -3.63
CA LEU A 26 -7.62 4.66 -3.77
C LEU A 26 -6.59 4.12 -4.75
N LEU A 27 -6.27 2.83 -4.67
CA LEU A 27 -5.31 2.20 -5.57
C LEU A 27 -5.79 2.29 -7.02
N VAL A 28 -7.06 1.93 -7.29
CA VAL A 28 -7.64 2.01 -8.64
C VAL A 28 -7.67 3.45 -9.16
N ALA A 29 -8.05 4.41 -8.32
CA ALA A 29 -8.05 5.82 -8.70
C ALA A 29 -6.64 6.32 -9.02
N LEU A 30 -5.64 5.91 -8.21
CA LEU A 30 -4.24 6.23 -8.44
C LEU A 30 -3.71 5.57 -9.72
N SER A 31 -4.03 4.30 -9.95
CA SER A 31 -3.66 3.60 -11.18
C SER A 31 -4.20 4.30 -12.41
N TRP A 32 -5.47 4.72 -12.37
CA TRP A 32 -6.10 5.44 -13.48
C TRP A 32 -5.41 6.77 -13.74
N GLU A 33 -5.12 7.53 -12.68
CA GLU A 33 -4.44 8.82 -12.77
C GLU A 33 -3.03 8.68 -13.36
N ILE A 34 -2.26 7.69 -12.90
CA ILE A 34 -0.90 7.47 -13.36
C ILE A 34 -0.85 6.95 -14.81
N ILE A 35 -1.81 6.11 -15.22
CA ILE A 35 -1.79 5.46 -16.55
C ILE A 35 -2.44 6.33 -17.63
N ALA A 36 -3.52 7.05 -17.29
CA ALA A 36 -4.34 7.79 -18.25
C ALA A 36 -4.28 9.32 -18.05
N GLY A 37 -3.63 9.80 -17.00
CA GLY A 37 -3.47 11.22 -16.71
C GLY A 37 -2.33 11.87 -17.50
N ASP A 38 -2.32 13.19 -17.48
CA ASP A 38 -1.37 14.02 -18.24
C ASP A 38 0.00 14.15 -17.54
N HIS A 39 0.27 13.36 -16.49
CA HIS A 39 1.43 13.38 -15.58
C HIS A 39 1.79 14.74 -14.92
N VAL A 40 1.17 15.84 -15.35
CA VAL A 40 1.49 17.22 -14.96
C VAL A 40 0.40 17.82 -14.07
N HIS A 41 -0.87 17.43 -14.24
CA HIS A 41 -1.99 17.93 -13.45
C HIS A 41 -2.80 16.79 -12.85
N VAL A 42 -2.99 16.84 -11.53
CA VAL A 42 -3.81 15.88 -10.81
C VAL A 42 -5.30 16.20 -11.03
N SER A 43 -6.07 15.22 -11.49
CA SER A 43 -7.50 15.33 -11.74
C SER A 43 -8.28 15.72 -10.47
N ARG A 44 -9.25 16.62 -10.62
CA ARG A 44 -10.17 16.99 -9.53
C ARG A 44 -10.92 15.79 -8.96
N THR A 45 -11.24 14.81 -9.81
CA THR A 45 -11.92 13.58 -9.39
C THR A 45 -11.02 12.73 -8.50
N TYR A 46 -9.74 12.62 -8.85
CA TYR A 46 -8.75 11.93 -8.01
C TYR A 46 -8.61 12.62 -6.65
N LEU A 47 -8.46 13.95 -6.63
CA LEU A 47 -8.36 14.73 -5.39
C LEU A 47 -9.59 14.54 -4.47
N ALA A 48 -10.80 14.54 -5.05
CA ALA A 48 -12.03 14.29 -4.30
C ALA A 48 -12.07 12.87 -3.69
N ILE A 49 -11.74 11.85 -4.47
CA ILE A 49 -11.64 10.46 -3.97
C ILE A 49 -10.58 10.38 -2.85
N GLN A 50 -9.43 11.01 -3.07
CA GLN A 50 -8.33 11.04 -2.11
C GLN A 50 -8.75 11.64 -0.77
N PHE A 51 -9.51 12.75 -0.82
CA PHE A 51 -10.04 13.45 0.34
C PHE A 51 -11.04 12.59 1.11
N VAL A 52 -11.99 11.95 0.43
CA VAL A 52 -12.97 11.05 1.06
C VAL A 52 -12.27 9.87 1.75
N VAL A 53 -11.30 9.24 1.08
CA VAL A 53 -10.53 8.14 1.66
C VAL A 53 -9.73 8.61 2.88
N CYS A 54 -9.10 9.79 2.81
CA CYS A 54 -8.42 10.41 3.95
C CYS A 54 -9.37 10.59 5.14
N LEU A 55 -10.58 11.10 4.91
CA LEU A 55 -11.58 11.28 5.96
C LEU A 55 -11.92 9.95 6.65
N VAL A 56 -12.09 8.87 5.88
CA VAL A 56 -12.36 7.52 6.43
C VAL A 56 -11.21 7.05 7.33
N PHE A 57 -9.97 7.19 6.90
CA PHE A 57 -8.80 6.80 7.70
C PHE A 57 -8.63 7.66 8.96
N LEU A 58 -8.89 8.95 8.85
CA LEU A 58 -8.84 9.91 9.96
C LEU A 58 -9.91 9.58 11.01
N CYS A 59 -11.14 9.29 10.57
CA CYS A 59 -12.21 8.82 11.46
C CYS A 59 -11.82 7.50 12.17
N ASP A 60 -11.24 6.51 11.47
CA ASP A 60 -10.77 5.26 12.12
C ASP A 60 -9.67 5.53 13.16
N PHE A 61 -8.76 6.47 12.89
CA PHE A 61 -7.75 6.88 13.87
C PHE A 61 -8.39 7.43 15.15
N PHE A 62 -9.35 8.36 15.02
CA PHE A 62 -10.02 8.96 16.17
C PHE A 62 -10.85 7.93 16.96
N VAL A 63 -11.55 7.02 16.28
CA VAL A 63 -12.29 5.92 16.94
C VAL A 63 -11.34 5.03 17.73
N ARG A 64 -10.19 4.64 17.14
CA ARG A 64 -9.20 3.80 17.82
C ARG A 64 -8.49 4.52 18.95
N TRP A 65 -8.27 5.81 18.82
CA TRP A 65 -7.68 6.64 19.87
C TRP A 65 -8.61 6.80 21.07
N ALA A 66 -9.89 7.05 20.83
CA ALA A 66 -10.91 7.13 21.88
C ALA A 66 -11.14 5.79 22.59
N ALA A 67 -10.97 4.66 21.88
CA ALA A 67 -11.10 3.32 22.45
C ALA A 67 -9.82 2.81 23.16
N ALA A 68 -8.71 3.55 23.14
CA ALA A 68 -7.45 3.09 23.70
C ALA A 68 -7.37 3.32 25.22
N GLU A 69 -6.97 2.29 25.97
CA GLU A 69 -6.80 2.35 27.43
C GLU A 69 -5.71 3.37 27.86
N ARG A 70 -4.79 3.73 26.96
CA ARG A 70 -3.70 4.70 27.20
C ARG A 70 -3.59 5.68 26.02
N PRO A 71 -4.40 6.76 25.97
CA PRO A 71 -4.52 7.61 24.79
C PRO A 71 -3.22 8.31 24.40
N GLY A 72 -2.39 8.73 25.36
CA GLY A 72 -1.10 9.39 25.07
C GLY A 72 -0.08 8.47 24.39
N ARG A 73 0.11 7.26 24.90
CA ARG A 73 1.04 6.28 24.29
C ARG A 73 0.52 5.78 22.94
N PHE A 74 -0.79 5.65 22.80
CA PHE A 74 -1.42 5.31 21.53
C PHE A 74 -1.19 6.39 20.46
N PHE A 75 -1.34 7.68 20.83
CA PHE A 75 -1.16 8.80 19.91
C PHE A 75 0.27 8.83 19.33
N TRP A 76 1.30 8.82 20.18
CA TRP A 76 2.69 8.87 19.71
C TRP A 76 3.10 7.67 18.86
N ARG A 77 2.59 6.47 19.17
CA ARG A 77 2.89 5.26 18.38
C ARG A 77 2.19 5.25 17.02
N ASN A 78 1.02 5.87 16.91
CA ASN A 78 0.25 5.92 15.67
C ASN A 78 0.36 7.28 14.95
N LEU A 79 1.28 8.15 15.40
CA LEU A 79 1.51 9.46 14.78
C LEU A 79 1.82 9.38 13.28
N PRO A 80 2.62 8.42 12.76
CA PRO A 80 2.82 8.28 11.32
C PRO A 80 1.51 8.01 10.57
N PHE A 81 0.60 7.24 11.16
CA PHE A 81 -0.71 6.94 10.57
C PHE A 81 -1.61 8.18 10.53
N LEU A 82 -1.61 8.99 11.60
CA LEU A 82 -2.31 10.27 11.61
C LEU A 82 -1.76 11.18 10.51
N LEU A 83 -0.43 11.33 10.42
CA LEU A 83 0.20 12.14 9.38
C LEU A 83 -0.21 11.66 7.99
N LEU A 84 -0.15 10.36 7.70
CA LEU A 84 -0.57 9.81 6.40
C LEU A 84 -2.07 9.89 6.11
N SER A 85 -2.91 10.05 7.13
CA SER A 85 -4.35 10.25 6.95
C SER A 85 -4.72 11.68 6.50
N VAL A 86 -3.80 12.64 6.61
CA VAL A 86 -4.03 14.03 6.19
C VAL A 86 -3.99 14.14 4.66
N PRO A 87 -5.00 14.77 4.02
CA PRO A 87 -5.04 14.91 2.56
C PRO A 87 -4.13 16.06 2.08
N TYR A 88 -2.80 15.89 2.19
CA TYR A 88 -1.84 16.96 1.82
C TYR A 88 -1.99 17.41 0.37
N LEU A 89 -2.17 16.50 -0.59
CA LEU A 89 -2.39 16.88 -2.00
C LEU A 89 -3.62 17.79 -2.16
N ASN A 90 -4.68 17.55 -1.40
CA ASN A 90 -5.89 18.37 -1.45
C ASN A 90 -5.68 19.75 -0.79
N ILE A 91 -4.90 19.81 0.30
CA ILE A 91 -4.53 21.06 0.96
C ILE A 91 -3.62 21.89 0.05
N LEU A 92 -2.63 21.26 -0.58
CA LEU A 92 -1.71 21.92 -1.50
C LEU A 92 -2.45 22.47 -2.74
N ALA A 93 -3.33 21.66 -3.33
CA ALA A 93 -4.16 22.08 -4.46
C ALA A 93 -5.06 23.29 -4.14
N TRP A 94 -5.53 23.43 -2.89
CA TRP A 94 -6.29 24.59 -2.45
C TRP A 94 -5.42 25.79 -2.09
N SER A 95 -4.19 25.56 -1.63
CA SER A 95 -3.27 26.63 -1.25
C SER A 95 -2.62 27.35 -2.44
N GLY A 96 -2.64 26.74 -3.63
CA GLY A 96 -2.09 27.35 -4.86
C GLY A 96 -0.58 27.64 -4.79
N VAL A 97 0.14 27.04 -3.84
CA VAL A 97 1.59 27.20 -3.71
C VAL A 97 2.24 26.43 -4.85
N ASP A 98 3.09 27.09 -5.63
CA ASP A 98 3.94 26.43 -6.62
C ASP A 98 5.02 25.61 -5.89
N MET A 99 4.99 24.30 -6.13
CA MET A 99 5.83 23.35 -5.41
C MET A 99 7.22 23.34 -6.04
N THR A 100 8.25 23.52 -5.22
CA THR A 100 9.62 23.21 -5.63
C THR A 100 9.72 21.71 -5.93
N HIS A 101 10.50 21.34 -6.95
CA HIS A 101 10.55 20.00 -7.53
C HIS A 101 10.72 18.87 -6.47
N ASP A 102 11.52 19.11 -5.43
CA ASP A 102 11.78 18.14 -4.35
C ASP A 102 10.56 17.86 -3.45
N TRP A 103 9.73 18.88 -3.19
CA TRP A 103 8.52 18.73 -2.38
C TRP A 103 7.40 18.03 -3.14
N GLY A 104 7.31 18.24 -4.45
CA GLY A 104 6.35 17.54 -5.32
C GLY A 104 6.51 16.03 -5.27
N VAL A 105 7.76 15.55 -5.30
CA VAL A 105 8.11 14.12 -5.19
C VAL A 105 7.67 13.54 -3.84
N LEU A 106 7.99 14.23 -2.74
CA LEU A 106 7.62 13.78 -1.39
C LEU A 106 6.10 13.70 -1.22
N VAL A 107 5.36 14.69 -1.71
CA VAL A 107 3.90 14.74 -1.57
C VAL A 107 3.24 13.69 -2.50
N GLY A 108 3.78 13.46 -3.70
CA GLY A 108 3.32 12.41 -4.62
C GLY A 108 3.51 10.99 -4.07
N LEU A 109 4.49 10.78 -3.18
CA LEU A 109 4.69 9.50 -2.48
C LEU A 109 3.66 9.24 -1.36
N ILE A 110 2.97 10.27 -0.84
CA ILE A 110 2.06 10.11 0.30
C ILE A 110 0.87 9.18 -0.02
N PRO A 111 0.15 9.33 -1.16
CA PRO A 111 -0.90 8.37 -1.53
C PRO A 111 -0.41 6.92 -1.61
N LEU A 112 0.82 6.72 -2.11
CA LEU A 112 1.45 5.41 -2.26
C LEU A 112 1.79 4.80 -0.89
N LEU A 113 2.41 5.58 -0.02
CA LEU A 113 2.70 5.17 1.36
C LEU A 113 1.43 4.81 2.13
N ARG A 114 0.33 5.51 1.88
CA ARG A 114 -0.98 5.19 2.47
C ARG A 114 -1.55 3.88 1.94
N ALA A 115 -1.44 3.61 0.63
CA ALA A 115 -1.82 2.31 0.06
C ALA A 115 -1.01 1.16 0.70
N PHE A 116 0.29 1.37 0.91
CA PHE A 116 1.15 0.41 1.62
C PHE A 116 0.75 0.20 3.08
N LEU A 117 0.38 1.26 3.81
CA LEU A 117 -0.13 1.11 5.18
C LEU A 117 -1.47 0.38 5.23
N ALA A 118 -2.38 0.67 4.32
CA ALA A 118 -3.66 -0.03 4.21
C ALA A 118 -3.42 -1.54 4.02
N MET A 119 -2.49 -1.88 3.14
CA MET A 119 -2.03 -3.25 2.91
C MET A 119 -1.48 -3.91 4.19
N VAL A 120 -0.59 -3.26 4.94
CA VAL A 120 -0.07 -3.81 6.21
C VAL A 120 -1.19 -4.08 7.23
N ILE A 121 -2.18 -3.19 7.32
CA ILE A 121 -3.33 -3.36 8.21
C ILE A 121 -4.16 -4.57 7.78
N ILE A 122 -4.40 -4.74 6.49
CA ILE A 122 -5.14 -5.88 5.93
C ILE A 122 -4.40 -7.18 6.23
N VAL A 123 -3.09 -7.22 6.01
CA VAL A 123 -2.28 -8.40 6.29
C VAL A 123 -2.39 -8.76 7.77
N ARG A 124 -2.22 -7.79 8.68
CA ARG A 124 -2.37 -8.02 10.12
C ARG A 124 -3.77 -8.53 10.49
N TRP A 125 -4.81 -8.04 9.84
CA TRP A 125 -6.18 -8.51 10.05
C TRP A 125 -6.37 -9.95 9.55
N LEU A 126 -5.90 -10.25 8.33
CA LEU A 126 -6.03 -11.58 7.73
C LEU A 126 -5.20 -12.65 8.47
N VAL A 127 -4.09 -12.24 9.09
CA VAL A 127 -3.20 -13.05 9.94
C VAL A 127 -3.78 -13.33 11.32
N SER A 128 -4.75 -12.54 11.80
CA SER A 128 -5.24 -12.58 13.20
C SER A 128 -5.95 -13.87 13.60
N GLU A 129 -6.36 -14.72 12.65
CA GLU A 129 -6.99 -16.02 12.96
C GLU A 129 -6.16 -17.18 12.38
N ASN A 130 -5.32 -17.77 13.24
CA ASN A 130 -4.38 -18.88 13.04
C ASN A 130 -4.85 -20.05 12.16
N ARG A 131 -4.93 -19.86 10.84
CA ARG A 131 -4.98 -20.96 9.87
C ARG A 131 -3.87 -20.69 8.86
N MET A 132 -2.89 -21.60 8.74
CA MET A 132 -1.78 -21.49 7.79
C MET A 132 -2.24 -21.07 6.39
N ARG A 133 -3.41 -21.56 5.96
CA ARG A 133 -4.07 -21.16 4.72
C ARG A 133 -4.33 -19.65 4.61
N ARG A 134 -4.78 -18.98 5.67
CA ARG A 134 -5.00 -17.51 5.68
C ARG A 134 -3.70 -16.72 5.65
N LEU A 135 -2.65 -17.19 6.34
CA LEU A 135 -1.32 -16.60 6.27
C LEU A 135 -0.79 -16.65 4.83
N PHE A 136 -0.97 -17.79 4.17
CA PHE A 136 -0.56 -18.00 2.79
C PHE A 136 -1.33 -17.10 1.80
N PHE A 137 -2.65 -16.97 1.95
CA PHE A 137 -3.43 -16.05 1.11
C PHE A 137 -3.07 -14.58 1.38
N ALA A 138 -2.87 -14.19 2.65
CA ALA A 138 -2.40 -12.85 3.01
C ALA A 138 -1.04 -12.55 2.38
N TYR A 139 -0.18 -13.55 2.35
CA TYR A 139 1.13 -13.50 1.73
C TYR A 139 1.05 -13.30 0.22
N ILE A 140 0.28 -14.12 -0.51
CA ILE A 140 0.14 -13.96 -1.97
C ILE A 140 -0.43 -12.58 -2.30
N PHE A 141 -1.47 -12.18 -1.56
CA PHE A 141 -2.06 -10.85 -1.69
C PHE A 141 -1.01 -9.75 -1.48
N THR A 142 -0.13 -9.93 -0.49
CA THR A 142 0.95 -8.97 -0.19
C THR A 142 1.92 -8.85 -1.36
N VAL A 143 2.45 -9.97 -1.85
CA VAL A 143 3.41 -9.96 -2.94
C VAL A 143 2.81 -9.34 -4.20
N VAL A 144 1.58 -9.71 -4.56
CA VAL A 144 0.88 -9.20 -5.76
C VAL A 144 0.65 -7.69 -5.66
N ILE A 145 0.04 -7.22 -4.56
CA ILE A 145 -0.28 -5.79 -4.40
C ILE A 145 0.99 -4.94 -4.29
N PHE A 146 2.00 -5.40 -3.56
CA PHE A 146 3.26 -4.66 -3.45
C PHE A 146 3.98 -4.57 -4.79
N THR A 147 4.02 -5.67 -5.55
CA THR A 147 4.64 -5.70 -6.89
C THR A 147 3.92 -4.75 -7.82
N TYR A 148 2.59 -4.75 -7.80
CA TYR A 148 1.77 -3.84 -8.60
C TYR A 148 2.01 -2.36 -8.24
N ILE A 149 1.97 -2.02 -6.94
CA ILE A 149 2.25 -0.66 -6.47
C ILE A 149 3.66 -0.25 -6.90
N SER A 150 4.65 -1.11 -6.72
CA SER A 150 6.04 -0.80 -7.09
C SER A 150 6.20 -0.58 -8.59
N GLY A 151 5.48 -1.35 -9.43
CA GLY A 151 5.42 -1.12 -10.88
C GLY A 151 4.78 0.22 -11.23
N LEU A 152 3.71 0.62 -10.54
CA LEU A 152 3.11 1.95 -10.71
C LEU A 152 4.06 3.07 -10.33
N VAL A 153 4.74 2.98 -9.18
CA VAL A 153 5.72 3.99 -8.76
C VAL A 153 6.87 4.07 -9.75
N PHE A 154 7.39 2.93 -10.17
CA PHE A 154 8.47 2.87 -11.15
C PHE A 154 8.03 3.55 -12.45
N TYR A 155 6.82 3.26 -12.94
CA TYR A 155 6.28 3.91 -14.13
C TYR A 155 6.16 5.43 -13.99
N ASP A 156 5.51 5.90 -12.93
CA ASP A 156 5.25 7.32 -12.69
C ASP A 156 6.54 8.16 -12.66
N TYR A 157 7.58 7.65 -12.01
CA TYR A 157 8.85 8.39 -11.86
C TYR A 157 9.82 8.21 -13.03
N GLU A 158 9.75 7.10 -13.77
CA GLU A 158 10.73 6.79 -14.81
C GLU A 158 10.20 7.04 -16.23
N VAL A 159 8.90 7.14 -16.47
CA VAL A 159 8.33 7.23 -17.83
C VAL A 159 8.84 8.43 -18.64
N LEU A 160 9.08 9.57 -18.00
CA LEU A 160 9.53 10.80 -18.67
C LEU A 160 11.06 10.89 -18.82
N VAL A 161 11.82 10.11 -18.06
CA VAL A 161 13.28 10.24 -17.96
C VAL A 161 14.04 9.01 -18.43
N ASN A 162 13.38 7.85 -18.48
CA ASN A 162 13.99 6.58 -18.83
C ASN A 162 13.60 6.17 -20.26
N PRO A 163 14.52 6.28 -21.24
CA PRO A 163 14.21 5.98 -22.63
C PRO A 163 13.89 4.51 -22.89
N LYS A 164 14.21 3.60 -21.95
CA LYS A 164 13.90 2.16 -22.09
C LYS A 164 12.50 1.81 -21.59
N LEU A 165 11.79 2.74 -20.95
CA LEU A 165 10.49 2.47 -20.34
C LEU A 165 9.34 2.93 -21.24
N HIS A 166 8.89 2.05 -22.12
CA HIS A 166 7.77 2.29 -23.01
C HIS A 166 6.46 1.76 -22.43
N GLY A 167 5.77 2.60 -21.66
CA GLY A 167 4.44 2.31 -21.13
C GLY A 167 4.41 1.45 -19.86
N PHE A 168 3.22 1.36 -19.26
CA PHE A 168 3.02 0.69 -17.98
C PHE A 168 3.27 -0.82 -18.02
N GLY A 169 3.02 -1.48 -19.17
CA GLY A 169 3.29 -2.92 -19.33
C GLY A 169 4.76 -3.29 -19.06
N ASN A 170 5.70 -2.46 -19.53
CA ASN A 170 7.13 -2.65 -19.31
C ASN A 170 7.50 -2.44 -17.83
N ALA A 171 6.84 -1.50 -17.14
CA ALA A 171 7.04 -1.29 -15.71
C ALA A 171 6.52 -2.47 -14.87
N LEU A 172 5.39 -3.06 -15.27
CA LEU A 172 4.84 -4.24 -14.61
C LEU A 172 5.73 -5.47 -14.83
N TRP A 173 6.24 -5.64 -16.06
CA TRP A 173 7.24 -6.66 -16.36
C TRP A 173 8.50 -6.48 -15.50
N TRP A 174 9.02 -5.26 -15.43
CA TRP A 174 10.15 -4.92 -14.58
C TRP A 174 9.89 -5.30 -13.11
N ALA A 175 8.73 -4.97 -12.56
CA ALA A 175 8.40 -5.26 -11.17
C ALA A 175 8.36 -6.78 -10.89
N TRP A 176 7.74 -7.56 -11.79
CA TRP A 176 7.70 -9.02 -11.66
C TRP A 176 9.08 -9.69 -11.78
N MET A 177 9.93 -9.21 -12.68
CA MET A 177 11.29 -9.71 -12.83
C MET A 177 12.15 -9.40 -11.58
N ASN A 178 11.95 -8.25 -10.95
CA ASN A 178 12.67 -7.86 -9.74
C ASN A 178 12.16 -8.61 -8.50
N VAL A 179 10.85 -8.74 -8.30
CA VAL A 179 10.31 -9.47 -7.12
C VAL A 179 10.67 -10.95 -7.15
N THR A 180 10.81 -11.54 -8.34
CA THR A 180 11.26 -12.93 -8.50
C THR A 180 12.78 -13.07 -8.50
N THR A 181 13.52 -11.97 -8.34
CA THR A 181 14.98 -11.90 -8.36
C THR A 181 15.66 -12.35 -9.66
N VAL A 182 14.90 -12.50 -10.75
CA VAL A 182 15.46 -12.79 -12.08
C VAL A 182 16.23 -11.57 -12.63
N GLY A 183 15.79 -10.37 -12.24
CA GLY A 183 16.38 -9.10 -12.69
C GLY A 183 15.79 -8.65 -14.04
N ALA A 184 15.71 -7.34 -14.23
CA ALA A 184 15.11 -6.74 -15.42
C ALA A 184 16.16 -6.05 -16.29
N GLU A 185 15.88 -5.92 -17.59
CA GLU A 185 16.74 -5.19 -18.54
C GLU A 185 16.69 -3.66 -18.33
N ILE A 186 15.61 -3.17 -17.73
CA ILE A 186 15.39 -1.75 -17.46
C ILE A 186 15.96 -1.40 -16.08
N PHE A 187 16.92 -0.48 -16.06
CA PHE A 187 17.50 0.04 -14.82
C PHE A 187 16.92 1.42 -14.49
N PRO A 188 16.60 1.69 -13.21
CA PRO A 188 16.11 3.00 -12.80
C PRO A 188 17.19 4.08 -12.87
N VAL A 189 16.81 5.26 -13.35
CA VAL A 189 17.65 6.45 -13.31
C VAL A 189 17.36 7.32 -12.09
N THR A 190 16.11 7.37 -11.62
CA THR A 190 15.66 8.19 -10.49
C THR A 190 16.06 7.60 -9.14
N ALA A 191 16.16 8.46 -8.12
CA ALA A 191 16.42 8.02 -6.74
C ALA A 191 15.29 7.12 -6.22
N VAL A 192 14.04 7.47 -6.49
CA VAL A 192 12.86 6.69 -6.08
C VAL A 192 12.87 5.31 -6.76
N GLY A 193 13.08 5.27 -8.09
CA GLY A 193 13.18 4.01 -8.83
C GLY A 193 14.29 3.09 -8.30
N LYS A 194 15.45 3.65 -7.94
CA LYS A 194 16.57 2.88 -7.34
C LYS A 194 16.22 2.29 -5.98
N VAL A 195 15.48 3.03 -5.13
CA VAL A 195 14.99 2.49 -3.85
C VAL A 195 14.09 1.28 -4.09
N PHE A 196 13.12 1.37 -5.00
CA PHE A 196 12.24 0.25 -5.33
C PHE A 196 12.98 -0.93 -5.97
N CYS A 197 14.03 -0.67 -6.75
CA CYS A 197 14.90 -1.70 -7.33
C CYS A 197 15.61 -2.56 -6.29
N VAL A 198 15.89 -2.02 -5.09
CA VAL A 198 16.48 -2.78 -3.98
C VAL A 198 15.40 -3.43 -3.13
N LEU A 199 14.30 -2.72 -2.87
CA LEU A 199 13.23 -3.20 -2.00
C LEU A 199 12.48 -4.40 -2.59
N LEU A 200 12.17 -4.40 -3.89
CA LEU A 200 11.42 -5.45 -4.57
C LEU A 200 12.09 -6.84 -4.47
N PRO A 201 13.36 -7.01 -4.90
CA PRO A 201 14.06 -8.28 -4.75
C PRO A 201 14.24 -8.70 -3.28
N SER A 202 14.48 -7.74 -2.39
CA SER A 202 14.59 -8.00 -0.95
C SER A 202 13.30 -8.59 -0.40
N LEU A 203 12.15 -8.02 -0.78
CA LEU A 203 10.83 -8.53 -0.43
C LEU A 203 10.67 -9.96 -0.95
N GLY A 204 10.94 -10.18 -2.24
CA GLY A 204 10.87 -11.49 -2.89
C GLY A 204 11.66 -12.57 -2.17
N MET A 205 12.93 -12.30 -1.85
CA MET A 205 13.80 -13.23 -1.13
C MET A 205 13.35 -13.51 0.30
N MET A 206 12.87 -12.49 1.02
CA MET A 206 12.32 -12.68 2.38
C MET A 206 11.06 -13.54 2.35
N PHE A 207 10.32 -13.49 1.25
CA PHE A 207 9.01 -14.09 1.13
C PHE A 207 9.03 -15.52 0.55
N PHE A 208 9.97 -15.82 -0.35
CA PHE A 208 10.10 -17.14 -0.97
C PHE A 208 10.15 -18.32 0.03
N PRO A 209 10.87 -18.25 1.18
CA PRO A 209 10.88 -19.34 2.16
C PRO A 209 9.51 -19.66 2.76
N ILE A 210 8.62 -18.67 2.91
CA ILE A 210 7.28 -18.88 3.47
C ILE A 210 6.46 -19.78 2.54
N PHE A 211 6.56 -19.58 1.23
CA PHE A 211 5.92 -20.45 0.25
C PHE A 211 6.45 -21.88 0.34
N THR A 212 7.77 -22.07 0.39
CA THR A 212 8.39 -23.40 0.49
C THR A 212 7.96 -24.14 1.76
N THR A 213 7.95 -23.46 2.91
CA THR A 213 7.52 -24.06 4.18
C THR A 213 6.05 -24.44 4.19
N TYR A 214 5.18 -23.61 3.60
CA TYR A 214 3.76 -23.91 3.47
C TYR A 214 3.53 -25.17 2.62
N VAL A 215 4.17 -25.27 1.45
CA VAL A 215 4.07 -26.45 0.58
C VAL A 215 4.57 -27.70 1.31
N LEU A 216 5.73 -27.61 1.98
CA LEU A 216 6.30 -28.74 2.72
C LEU A 216 5.38 -29.25 3.84
N GLN A 217 4.74 -28.34 4.58
CA GLN A 217 3.78 -28.72 5.62
C GLN A 217 2.56 -29.44 5.06
N GLU A 218 1.97 -28.95 3.96
CA GLU A 218 0.83 -29.61 3.30
C GLU A 218 1.20 -31.01 2.77
N TYR A 219 2.40 -31.17 2.19
CA TYR A 219 2.88 -32.48 1.73
C TYR A 219 3.12 -33.45 2.89
N THR A 220 3.63 -32.96 4.03
CA THR A 220 3.89 -33.81 5.21
C THR A 220 2.60 -34.23 5.90
N HIS A 221 1.60 -33.33 5.97
CA HIS A 221 0.27 -33.65 6.51
C HIS A 221 -0.41 -34.77 5.71
N LYS A 222 -0.33 -34.75 4.38
CA LYS A 222 -0.88 -35.80 3.51
C LYS A 222 -0.21 -37.17 3.63
N LYS A 223 1.00 -37.24 4.19
CA LYS A 223 1.75 -38.50 4.33
C LYS A 223 1.51 -39.20 5.67
N GLY A 224 0.86 -38.51 6.62
CA GLY A 224 0.50 -39.03 7.94
C GLY A 224 -0.97 -39.44 8.08
N GLU A 225 -1.78 -39.25 7.03
CA GLU A 225 -3.13 -39.83 6.86
C GLU A 225 -3.05 -41.06 5.94
#